data_AF-A0A1B6HM41-F1
#
_entry.id   AF-A0A1B6HM41-F1
#
_cell.length_a   1.000
_cell.length_b   1.000
_cell.length_c   1.000
_cell.angle_alpha   90.00
_cell.angle_beta   90.00
_cell.angle_gamma   90.00
#
_symmetry.space_group_name_H-M   'P 1'
#
loop_
_entity.id
_entity.type
_entity.pdbx_description
1 polymer ?
#
loop_
_entity_poly.entity_id
_entity_poly.type
_entity_poly.pdbx_seq_one_letter_code
_entity_poly.pdbx_strand_id
1 'polypeptide(L)'
;MGGIDSTDQMLYVYMDERRTMKHAKKVIFNVFGRMVLNAYVLYKLNTTQGQLKRAAFRKEVIGDLSSEWLASKQIPQNLRGGGDGPSVGFGLRKLPEKKEKLCRTCSGDNHPEGKKRRSRTVCVRCGLGVHAECLGKHVCH
;
A
#
# COMPACT_ATOMS: atom_id res chain seq x y z
N MET A 1 31.52 -31.37 12.75
CA MET A 1 30.83 -30.59 13.80
C MET A 1 30.25 -29.24 13.34
N GLY A 2 30.30 -28.85 12.06
CA GLY A 2 29.88 -27.50 11.62
C GLY A 2 28.41 -27.31 11.23
N GLY A 3 27.56 -28.34 11.30
CA GLY A 3 26.18 -28.26 10.80
C GLY A 3 25.29 -27.26 11.57
N ILE A 4 25.47 -27.19 12.90
CA ILE A 4 24.74 -26.25 13.76
C ILE A 4 25.22 -24.82 13.48
N ASP A 5 26.54 -24.60 13.47
CA ASP A 5 27.17 -23.31 13.23
C ASP A 5 26.82 -22.74 11.84
N SER A 6 26.86 -23.58 10.81
CA SER A 6 26.45 -23.19 9.45
C SER A 6 24.96 -22.84 9.38
N THR A 7 24.11 -23.53 10.14
CA THR A 7 22.67 -23.24 10.19
C THR A 7 22.40 -21.91 10.89
N ASP A 8 23.06 -21.64 12.00
CA ASP A 8 22.95 -20.35 12.70
C ASP A 8 23.53 -19.20 11.87
N GLN A 9 24.68 -19.39 11.21
CA GLN A 9 25.24 -18.42 10.26
C GLN A 9 24.23 -18.11 9.14
N MET A 10 23.57 -19.13 8.61
CA MET A 10 22.53 -18.98 7.58
C MET A 10 21.32 -18.17 8.07
N LEU A 11 20.96 -18.28 9.35
CA LEU A 11 19.89 -17.49 9.95
C LEU A 11 20.32 -16.04 10.11
N TYR A 12 21.50 -15.77 10.68
CA TYR A 12 21.99 -14.42 10.97
C TYR A 12 22.00 -13.50 9.73
N VAL A 13 22.30 -14.02 8.54
CA VAL A 13 22.29 -13.24 7.28
C VAL A 13 20.92 -12.59 6.98
N TYR A 14 19.82 -13.17 7.46
CA TYR A 14 18.47 -12.70 7.17
C TYR A 14 17.59 -12.51 8.42
N MET A 15 18.17 -12.51 9.61
CA MET A 15 17.47 -12.13 10.84
C MET A 15 17.46 -10.61 10.94
N ASP A 16 16.27 -10.01 10.82
CA ASP A 16 16.07 -8.60 11.12
C ASP A 16 15.91 -8.43 12.64
N GLU A 17 17.05 -8.37 13.36
CA GLU A 17 17.05 -8.10 14.80
C GLU A 17 16.60 -6.67 15.07
N ARG A 18 15.28 -6.49 15.21
CA ARG A 18 14.72 -5.21 15.68
C ARG A 18 14.95 -5.08 17.18
N ARG A 19 15.58 -3.98 17.59
CA ARG A 19 15.77 -3.64 19.01
C ARG A 19 14.42 -3.66 19.71
N THR A 20 14.26 -4.58 20.66
CA THR A 20 13.05 -4.72 21.45
C THR A 20 13.38 -5.15 22.88
N MET A 21 12.67 -4.57 23.84
CA MET A 21 12.76 -4.95 25.26
C MET A 21 11.91 -6.19 25.59
N LYS A 22 11.03 -6.63 24.67
CA LYS A 22 10.16 -7.78 24.89
C LYS A 22 10.89 -9.07 24.47
N HIS A 23 11.35 -9.85 25.45
CA HIS A 23 12.07 -11.10 25.20
C HIS A 23 11.26 -12.11 24.38
N ALA A 24 9.97 -12.26 24.64
CA ALA A 24 9.09 -13.16 23.86
C ALA A 24 9.11 -12.85 22.35
N LYS A 25 9.18 -11.57 21.98
CA LYS A 25 9.26 -11.13 20.59
C LYS A 25 10.55 -11.63 19.92
N LYS A 26 11.68 -11.61 20.63
CA LYS A 26 12.96 -12.12 20.13
C LYS A 26 12.90 -13.62 19.86
N VAL A 27 12.27 -14.38 20.76
CA VAL A 27 12.09 -15.84 20.61
C VAL A 27 11.19 -16.16 19.42
N ILE A 28 10.05 -15.49 19.29
CA ILE A 28 9.09 -15.74 18.20
C ILE A 28 9.74 -15.48 16.83
N PHE A 29 10.46 -14.37 16.65
CA PHE A 29 11.16 -14.13 15.38
C PHE A 29 12.26 -15.14 15.11
N ASN A 30 12.93 -15.61 16.16
CA ASN A 30 13.92 -16.67 16.05
C ASN A 30 13.30 -17.98 15.53
N VAL A 31 12.09 -18.31 16.00
CA VAL A 31 11.34 -19.48 15.54
C VAL A 31 10.91 -19.30 14.09
N PHE A 32 10.36 -18.14 13.70
CA PHE A 32 10.00 -17.86 12.31
C PHE A 32 11.20 -17.95 11.36
N GLY A 33 12.37 -17.44 11.74
CA GLY A 33 13.58 -17.57 10.95
C GLY A 33 13.94 -19.03 10.65
N ARG A 34 13.84 -19.91 11.66
CA ARG A 34 14.08 -21.35 11.54
C ARG A 34 13.01 -22.05 10.69
N MET A 35 11.74 -21.70 10.87
CA MET A 35 10.65 -22.25 10.06
C MET A 35 10.84 -21.96 8.57
N VAL A 36 11.17 -20.71 8.21
CA VAL A 36 11.41 -20.31 6.82
C VAL A 36 12.65 -20.99 6.23
N LEU A 37 13.71 -21.17 7.03
CA LEU A 37 14.91 -21.89 6.59
C LEU A 37 14.60 -23.37 6.34
N ASN A 38 13.87 -24.04 7.24
CA ASN A 38 13.48 -25.44 7.08
C ASN A 38 12.56 -25.62 5.85
N ALA A 39 11.61 -24.70 5.63
CA ALA A 39 10.78 -24.70 4.43
C ALA A 39 11.62 -24.59 3.15
N TYR A 40 12.66 -23.76 3.14
CA TYR A 40 13.58 -23.65 2.01
C TYR A 40 14.40 -24.94 1.78
N VAL A 41 14.84 -25.61 2.85
CA VAL A 41 15.52 -26.91 2.75
C VAL A 41 14.60 -27.95 2.13
N LEU A 42 13.35 -28.05 2.62
CA LEU A 42 12.34 -28.95 2.05
C LEU A 42 12.06 -28.62 0.58
N TYR A 43 11.95 -27.34 0.22
CA TYR A 43 11.80 -26.90 -1.17
C TYR A 43 12.96 -27.39 -2.05
N LYS A 44 14.20 -27.24 -1.59
CA LYS A 44 15.40 -27.68 -2.32
C LYS A 44 15.46 -29.20 -2.49
N LEU A 45 15.00 -29.96 -1.50
CA LEU A 45 14.95 -31.41 -1.59
C LEU A 45 13.87 -31.92 -2.56
N ASN A 46 12.77 -31.18 -2.70
CA ASN A 46 11.62 -31.60 -3.51
C ASN A 46 11.57 -30.95 -4.91
N THR A 47 12.52 -30.09 -5.26
CA THR A 47 12.54 -29.39 -6.54
C THR A 47 13.80 -29.75 -7.32
N THR A 48 13.67 -30.37 -8.50
CA THR A 48 14.80 -30.87 -9.29
C THR A 48 15.35 -29.87 -10.30
N GLN A 49 14.53 -28.96 -10.83
CA GLN A 49 14.96 -27.96 -11.82
C GLN A 49 14.49 -26.55 -11.42
N GLY A 50 15.25 -25.52 -11.83
CA GLY A 50 14.84 -24.13 -11.64
C GLY A 50 14.80 -23.66 -10.18
N GLN A 51 15.63 -24.23 -9.30
CA GLN A 51 15.61 -23.91 -7.87
C GLN A 51 15.89 -22.43 -7.60
N LEU A 52 14.96 -21.77 -6.91
CA LEU A 52 15.14 -20.40 -6.46
C LEU A 52 16.32 -20.29 -5.48
N LYS A 53 17.05 -19.17 -5.58
CA LYS A 53 17.98 -18.77 -4.51
C LYS A 53 17.19 -18.42 -3.25
N ARG A 54 17.77 -18.61 -2.07
CA ARG A 54 17.13 -18.38 -0.76
C ARG A 54 16.42 -17.02 -0.64
N ALA A 55 17.04 -15.95 -1.16
CA ALA A 55 16.44 -14.62 -1.13
C ALA A 55 15.17 -14.51 -2.01
N ALA A 56 15.19 -15.13 -3.20
CA ALA A 56 14.03 -15.16 -4.08
C ALA A 56 12.90 -16.00 -3.48
N PHE A 57 13.22 -17.18 -2.95
CA PHE A 57 12.25 -18.02 -2.22
C PHE A 57 11.56 -17.24 -1.08
N ARG A 58 12.31 -16.48 -0.27
CA ARG A 58 11.72 -15.65 0.79
C ARG A 58 10.79 -14.56 0.25
N LYS A 59 11.11 -13.95 -0.90
CA LYS A 59 10.25 -12.94 -1.54
C LYS A 59 8.92 -13.55 -1.99
N GLU A 60 8.96 -14.74 -2.60
CA GLU A 60 7.75 -15.47 -2.98
C GLU A 60 6.89 -15.78 -1.75
N VAL A 61 7.47 -16.34 -0.69
CA VAL A 61 6.75 -16.61 0.58
C VAL A 61 6.09 -15.34 1.14
N ILE A 62 6.79 -14.21 1.12
CA ILE A 62 6.22 -12.93 1.56
C ILE A 62 5.08 -12.49 0.62
N GLY A 63 5.26 -12.63 -0.69
CA GLY A 63 4.25 -12.32 -1.70
C GLY A 63 2.97 -13.11 -1.46
N ASP A 64 3.09 -14.43 -1.31
CA ASP A 64 1.96 -15.33 -1.10
C ASP A 64 1.21 -15.01 0.19
N LEU A 65 1.94 -14.87 1.31
CA LEU A 65 1.34 -14.55 2.62
C LEU A 65 0.70 -13.16 2.67
N SER A 66 1.20 -12.22 1.87
CA SER A 66 0.67 -10.85 1.84
C SER A 66 -0.42 -10.64 0.79
N SER A 67 -0.58 -11.56 -0.16
CA SER A 67 -1.45 -11.40 -1.33
C SER A 67 -2.91 -11.10 -0.95
N GLU A 68 -3.52 -11.91 -0.09
CA GLU A 68 -4.90 -11.75 0.38
C GLU A 68 -5.09 -10.47 1.21
N TRP A 69 -4.13 -10.18 2.09
CA TRP A 69 -4.16 -8.96 2.90
C TRP A 69 -4.01 -7.71 2.03
N LEU A 70 -3.11 -7.73 1.05
CA LEU A 70 -2.94 -6.64 0.10
C LEU A 70 -4.16 -6.49 -0.81
N ALA A 71 -4.81 -7.58 -1.20
CA ALA A 71 -6.07 -7.56 -1.95
C ALA A 71 -7.21 -6.94 -1.13
N SER A 72 -7.35 -7.31 0.15
CA SER A 72 -8.34 -6.70 1.05
C SER A 72 -8.00 -5.25 1.43
N LYS A 73 -6.72 -4.87 1.38
CA LYS A 73 -6.22 -3.50 1.55
C LYS A 73 -6.09 -2.73 0.24
N GLN A 74 -6.51 -3.27 -0.91
CA GLN A 74 -6.78 -2.45 -2.08
C GLN A 74 -8.01 -1.59 -1.77
N ILE A 75 -7.75 -0.53 -1.01
CA ILE A 75 -8.52 0.69 -1.05
C ILE A 75 -8.73 0.98 -2.54
N PRO A 76 -9.98 1.18 -3.01
CA PRO A 76 -10.25 1.37 -4.42
C PRO A 76 -9.28 2.40 -4.99
N GLN A 77 -8.74 2.13 -6.19
CA GLN A 77 -7.71 2.96 -6.85
C GLN A 77 -8.04 4.47 -6.84
N ASN A 78 -9.33 4.82 -6.67
CA ASN A 78 -9.87 6.15 -6.39
C ASN A 78 -9.29 6.91 -5.17
N LEU A 79 -8.58 6.24 -4.25
CA LEU A 79 -7.96 6.87 -3.06
C LEU A 79 -6.42 6.91 -3.14
N ARG A 80 -5.79 6.32 -4.15
CA ARG A 80 -4.35 6.50 -4.44
C ARG A 80 -4.15 7.81 -5.20
N GLY A 81 -4.45 8.92 -4.54
CA GLY A 81 -4.22 10.27 -5.05
C GLY A 81 -2.73 10.61 -5.01
N GLY A 82 -2.03 10.40 -6.12
CA GLY A 82 -0.64 10.81 -6.28
C GLY A 82 -0.08 10.66 -7.70
N GLY A 83 -0.94 10.57 -8.73
CA GLY A 83 -0.50 10.46 -10.11
C GLY A 83 -1.21 11.47 -11.01
N ASP A 84 -0.45 12.17 -11.85
CA ASP A 84 -0.90 13.13 -12.86
C ASP A 84 -1.55 12.45 -14.09
N GLY A 85 -2.28 11.35 -13.87
CA GLY A 85 -2.97 10.58 -14.91
C GLY A 85 -4.47 10.88 -14.97
N PRO A 86 -5.13 10.69 -16.13
CA PRO A 86 -6.58 10.70 -16.19
C PRO A 86 -7.13 9.48 -15.44
N SER A 87 -7.61 9.68 -14.20
CA SER A 87 -8.24 8.63 -13.42
C SER A 87 -9.64 8.36 -13.96
N VAL A 88 -9.94 7.11 -14.30
CA VAL A 88 -11.30 6.66 -14.61
C VAL A 88 -11.95 6.30 -13.27
N GLY A 89 -12.52 7.28 -12.57
CA GLY A 89 -12.93 7.10 -11.17
C GLY A 89 -13.82 8.20 -10.58
N PHE A 90 -14.49 7.91 -9.46
CA PHE A 90 -15.15 8.91 -8.61
C PHE A 90 -14.11 9.52 -7.68
N GLY A 91 -13.85 10.83 -7.79
CA GLY A 91 -12.82 11.49 -7.00
C GLY A 91 -12.57 12.92 -7.45
N LEU A 92 -11.58 13.55 -6.81
CA LEU A 92 -11.13 14.91 -7.12
C LEU A 92 -9.74 14.89 -7.74
N ARG A 93 -9.56 15.67 -8.82
CA ARG A 93 -8.26 15.97 -9.40
C ARG A 93 -7.87 17.40 -9.07
N LYS A 94 -6.60 17.62 -8.73
CA LYS A 94 -6.05 18.96 -8.50
C LYS A 94 -5.83 19.67 -9.84
N LEU A 95 -6.20 20.94 -9.94
CA LEU A 95 -5.93 21.75 -11.12
C LEU A 95 -4.43 22.09 -11.20
N PRO A 96 -3.81 22.00 -12.40
CA PRO A 96 -2.45 22.47 -12.62
C PRO A 96 -2.36 24.00 -12.48
N GLU A 97 -1.20 24.50 -12.07
CA GLU A 97 -0.84 25.94 -12.08
C GLU A 97 -1.72 26.89 -11.26
N LYS A 98 -1.94 26.64 -9.95
CA LYS A 98 -2.72 27.53 -9.04
C LYS A 98 -4.12 27.96 -9.58
N LYS A 99 -4.61 27.34 -10.66
CA LYS A 99 -5.92 27.63 -11.24
C LYS A 99 -7.01 27.17 -10.28
N GLU A 100 -8.07 27.96 -10.18
CA GLU A 100 -9.19 27.69 -9.30
C GLU A 100 -10.51 27.77 -10.06
N LYS A 101 -11.44 26.87 -9.77
CA LYS A 101 -12.81 26.89 -10.29
C LYS A 101 -13.80 27.15 -9.17
N LEU A 102 -14.95 27.75 -9.46
CA LEU A 102 -16.01 27.91 -8.47
C LEU A 102 -16.55 26.55 -8.03
N CYS A 103 -16.72 26.37 -6.72
CA CYS A 103 -17.26 25.15 -6.16
C CYS A 103 -18.76 25.05 -6.44
N ARG A 104 -19.22 24.03 -7.18
CA ARG A 104 -20.64 23.88 -7.52
C ARG A 104 -21.54 23.78 -6.28
N THR A 105 -21.05 23.16 -5.21
CA THR A 105 -21.84 22.83 -4.03
C THR A 105 -21.93 23.97 -3.01
N CYS A 106 -20.95 24.87 -2.94
CA CYS A 106 -20.88 25.89 -1.89
C CYS A 106 -20.53 27.31 -2.40
N SER A 107 -20.75 27.55 -3.69
CA SER A 107 -20.55 28.85 -4.33
C SER A 107 -21.85 29.38 -4.89
N GLY A 108 -22.06 30.70 -4.81
CA GLY A 108 -23.24 31.38 -5.35
C GLY A 108 -24.50 31.05 -4.54
N ASP A 109 -25.58 30.70 -5.22
CA ASP A 109 -26.91 30.46 -4.63
C ASP A 109 -26.95 29.33 -3.59
N ASN A 110 -25.96 28.42 -3.64
CA ASN A 110 -25.81 27.32 -2.69
C ASN A 110 -25.08 27.71 -1.39
N HIS A 111 -24.57 28.94 -1.28
CA HIS A 111 -23.97 29.47 -0.06
C HIS A 111 -24.99 30.36 0.68
N PRO A 112 -25.16 30.20 2.01
CA PRO A 112 -26.15 30.98 2.78
C PRO A 112 -25.98 32.51 2.64
N GLU A 113 -24.75 32.94 2.36
CA GLU A 113 -24.38 34.35 2.18
C GLU A 113 -24.08 34.74 0.72
N GLY A 114 -24.43 33.90 -0.27
CA GLY A 114 -24.19 34.16 -1.70
C GLY A 114 -22.72 34.22 -2.12
N LYS A 115 -21.80 33.77 -1.25
CA LYS A 115 -20.34 33.90 -1.47
C LYS A 115 -19.85 32.99 -2.59
N LYS A 116 -18.93 33.53 -3.40
CA LYS A 116 -18.24 32.78 -4.47
C LYS A 116 -17.03 32.04 -3.90
N ARG A 117 -17.17 30.77 -3.54
CA ARG A 117 -16.07 29.94 -3.02
C ARG A 117 -15.34 29.22 -4.14
N ARG A 118 -14.04 29.46 -4.28
CA ARG A 118 -13.17 28.85 -5.28
C ARG A 118 -12.48 27.61 -4.72
N SER A 119 -12.35 26.58 -5.55
CA SER A 119 -11.69 25.31 -5.26
C SER A 119 -10.54 25.08 -6.23
N ARG A 120 -9.44 24.52 -5.70
CA ARG A 120 -8.28 24.05 -6.47
C ARG A 120 -8.44 22.61 -6.98
N THR A 121 -9.57 21.98 -6.68
CA THR A 121 -9.89 20.61 -7.06
C THR A 121 -11.14 20.57 -7.93
N VAL A 122 -11.15 19.64 -8.88
CA VAL A 122 -12.27 19.38 -9.79
C VAL A 122 -12.73 17.94 -9.71
N CYS A 123 -14.02 17.70 -9.88
CA CYS A 123 -14.54 16.36 -10.04
C CYS A 123 -13.92 15.70 -11.29
N VAL A 124 -13.44 14.48 -11.12
CA VAL A 124 -12.85 13.68 -12.19
C VAL A 124 -13.88 13.34 -13.29
N ARG A 125 -15.16 13.19 -12.92
CA ARG A 125 -16.24 12.79 -13.85
C ARG A 125 -16.78 13.95 -14.69
N CYS A 126 -17.17 15.05 -14.05
CA CYS A 126 -17.84 16.18 -14.73
C CYS A 126 -16.93 17.41 -14.93
N GLY A 127 -15.70 17.40 -14.39
CA GLY A 127 -14.74 18.51 -14.54
C GLY A 127 -15.12 19.81 -13.83
N LEU A 128 -16.19 19.81 -13.03
CA LEU A 128 -16.67 20.95 -12.24
C LEU A 128 -15.79 21.18 -11.01
N GLY A 129 -15.66 22.43 -10.56
CA GLY A 129 -14.95 22.76 -9.32
C GLY A 129 -15.71 22.25 -8.11
N VAL A 130 -15.03 21.51 -7.22
CA VAL A 130 -15.62 20.94 -6.00
C VAL A 130 -14.54 20.90 -4.92
N HIS A 131 -14.83 21.37 -3.70
CA HIS A 131 -13.92 21.21 -2.55
C HIS A 131 -13.90 19.77 -2.05
N ALA A 132 -12.83 19.36 -1.36
CA ALA A 132 -12.73 18.04 -0.73
C ALA A 132 -13.95 17.72 0.17
N GLU A 133 -14.37 18.68 1.00
CA GLU A 133 -15.53 18.55 1.90
C GLU A 133 -16.87 18.54 1.15
N CYS A 134 -16.92 19.15 -0.04
CA CYS A 134 -18.14 19.27 -0.84
C CYS A 134 -18.39 18.05 -1.74
N LEU A 135 -17.42 17.13 -1.84
CA LEU A 135 -17.51 15.94 -2.69
C LEU A 135 -18.67 15.03 -2.27
N GLY A 136 -18.91 14.88 -0.96
CA GLY A 136 -19.99 14.02 -0.45
C GLY A 136 -21.40 14.51 -0.81
N LYS A 137 -21.56 15.81 -1.08
CA LYS A 137 -22.84 16.43 -1.48
C LYS A 137 -22.89 16.73 -2.98
N HIS A 138 -21.85 16.41 -3.72
CA HIS A 138 -21.74 16.73 -5.14
C HIS A 138 -22.42 15.65 -5.99
N VAL A 139 -23.45 16.03 -6.72
CA VAL A 139 -24.09 15.19 -7.74
C VAL A 139 -23.47 15.50 -9.10
N CYS A 140 -22.95 14.46 -9.77
CA CYS A 140 -22.48 14.57 -11.15
C CYS A 140 -23.69 14.50 -12.08
N HIS A 141 -23.85 15.52 -12.93
CA HIS A 141 -24.73 15.50 -14.09
C HIS A 141 -23.88 15.43 -15.36
#